data_AF-A0A9J6C9A2-F1
#
_entry.id   AF-A0A9J6C9A2-F1
#
_cell.length_a   1.000
_cell.length_b   1.000
_cell.length_c   1.000
_cell.angle_alpha   90.00
_cell.angle_beta   90.00
_cell.angle_gamma   90.00
#
_symmetry.space_group_name_H-M   'P 1'
#
loop_
_entity.id
_entity.type
_entity.pdbx_description
1 polymer ?
#
loop_
_entity_poly.entity_id
_entity_poly.type
_entity_poly.pdbx_seq_one_letter_code
_entity_poly.pdbx_strand_id
1 'polypeptide(L)'
;MEYFPDSESLMSMKNLDYQILSTFYMKNKRLEEAHRKDLARVIITSIFEKNPETRLTTDQFIHLSHVIVSVFETEVKETYYIPSKKSSSPKGKLYSQYNNYREKMYDVGLITRNAREKTKTNEPQFNEMIKIEKS
;
A
#
# COMPACT_ATOMS: atom_id res chain seq x y z
N MET A 1 -11.05 -0.23 -15.17
CA MET A 1 -10.89 -0.30 -13.71
C MET A 1 -9.79 -1.30 -13.44
N GLU A 2 -8.70 -0.91 -12.78
CA GLU A 2 -7.70 -1.88 -12.30
C GLU A 2 -8.38 -2.89 -11.38
N TYR A 3 -8.10 -4.18 -11.59
CA TYR A 3 -8.79 -5.30 -10.95
C TYR A 3 -8.27 -5.50 -9.52
N PHE A 4 -8.92 -4.85 -8.55
CA PHE A 4 -8.65 -5.06 -7.13
C PHE A 4 -9.48 -6.22 -6.58
N PRO A 5 -8.97 -6.96 -5.57
CA PRO A 5 -9.71 -8.07 -4.97
C PRO A 5 -11.10 -7.64 -4.52
N ASP A 6 -12.12 -8.36 -4.98
CA ASP A 6 -13.45 -8.37 -4.40
C ASP A 6 -13.58 -9.55 -3.41
N SER A 7 -14.75 -9.68 -2.79
CA SER A 7 -15.01 -10.72 -1.79
C SER A 7 -14.89 -12.13 -2.38
N GLU A 8 -15.34 -12.34 -3.61
CA GLU A 8 -15.26 -13.64 -4.30
C GLU A 8 -13.81 -14.02 -4.63
N SER A 9 -13.03 -13.06 -5.13
CA SER A 9 -11.61 -13.20 -5.40
C SER A 9 -10.81 -13.48 -4.12
N LEU A 10 -11.19 -12.84 -3.01
CA LEU A 10 -10.57 -13.09 -1.71
C LEU A 10 -10.87 -14.52 -1.23
N MET A 11 -12.13 -14.96 -1.31
CA MET A 11 -12.54 -16.31 -0.90
C MET A 11 -11.93 -17.43 -1.76
N SER A 12 -11.68 -17.16 -3.04
CA SER A 12 -11.11 -18.13 -3.99
C SER A 12 -9.57 -18.10 -4.04
N MET A 13 -8.92 -17.37 -3.13
CA MET A 13 -7.47 -17.21 -3.15
C MET A 13 -6.73 -18.53 -2.89
N LYS A 14 -5.89 -18.93 -3.86
CA LYS A 14 -5.06 -20.14 -3.79
C LYS A 14 -3.74 -19.89 -3.04
N ASN A 15 -3.83 -19.31 -1.84
CA ASN A 15 -2.69 -19.08 -0.96
C ASN A 15 -2.82 -19.94 0.30
N LEU A 16 -1.79 -20.69 0.65
CA LEU A 16 -1.84 -21.63 1.79
C LEU A 16 -2.05 -20.89 3.12
N ASP A 17 -1.38 -19.77 3.32
CA ASP A 17 -1.55 -18.96 4.54
C ASP A 17 -2.99 -18.44 4.65
N TYR A 18 -3.59 -18.02 3.53
CA TYR A 18 -5.01 -17.65 3.47
C TYR A 18 -5.93 -18.83 3.81
N GLN A 19 -5.67 -20.02 3.27
CA GLN A 19 -6.47 -21.21 3.55
C GLN A 19 -6.40 -21.62 5.03
N ILE A 20 -5.23 -21.51 5.64
CA ILE A 20 -5.04 -21.80 7.07
C ILE A 20 -5.84 -20.81 7.92
N LEU A 21 -5.69 -19.50 7.70
CA LEU A 21 -6.41 -18.49 8.49
C LEU A 21 -7.92 -18.50 8.24
N SER A 22 -8.37 -18.81 7.02
CA SER A 22 -9.79 -18.90 6.70
C SER A 22 -10.42 -20.13 7.36
N THR A 23 -9.73 -21.27 7.35
CA THR A 23 -10.15 -22.47 8.08
C THR A 23 -10.22 -22.22 9.58
N PHE A 24 -9.22 -21.54 10.15
CA PHE A 24 -9.23 -21.12 11.55
C PHE A 24 -10.43 -20.24 11.86
N TYR A 25 -10.73 -19.26 11.01
CA TYR A 25 -11.89 -18.39 11.15
C TYR A 25 -13.21 -19.17 11.12
N MET A 26 -13.37 -20.09 10.17
CA MET A 26 -14.60 -20.88 10.06
C MET A 26 -14.87 -21.68 11.33
N LYS A 27 -13.82 -22.20 11.98
CA LYS A 27 -13.91 -22.94 13.23
C LYS A 27 -14.17 -22.07 14.45
N ASN A 28 -13.50 -20.93 14.58
CA ASN A 28 -13.48 -20.13 15.81
C ASN A 28 -14.34 -18.86 15.75
N LYS A 29 -14.83 -18.50 14.56
CA LYS A 29 -15.59 -17.28 14.25
C LYS A 29 -14.90 -15.99 14.73
N ARG A 30 -13.56 -15.99 14.75
CA ARG A 30 -12.74 -14.82 15.07
C ARG A 30 -11.35 -14.98 14.46
N LEU A 31 -10.71 -13.87 14.12
CA LEU A 31 -9.28 -13.84 13.84
C LEU A 31 -8.51 -13.37 15.07
N GLU A 32 -7.26 -13.80 15.14
CA GLU A 32 -6.30 -13.35 16.16
C GLU A 32 -5.33 -12.38 15.54
N GLU A 33 -4.59 -11.66 16.37
CA GLU A 33 -3.69 -10.60 15.91
C GLU A 33 -2.67 -11.10 14.87
N ALA A 34 -2.15 -12.32 15.06
CA ALA A 34 -1.30 -13.00 14.09
C ALA A 34 -2.03 -13.25 12.76
N HIS A 35 -3.22 -13.86 12.80
CA HIS A 35 -4.03 -14.12 11.60
C HIS A 35 -4.39 -12.84 10.83
N ARG A 36 -4.71 -11.75 11.53
CA ARG A 36 -5.00 -10.45 10.89
C ARG A 36 -3.77 -9.88 10.19
N LYS A 37 -2.59 -10.06 10.78
CA LYS A 37 -1.31 -9.65 10.18
C LYS A 37 -1.03 -10.47 8.93
N ASP A 38 -1.27 -11.78 8.97
CA ASP A 38 -1.11 -12.67 7.82
C ASP A 38 -2.12 -12.38 6.72
N LEU A 39 -3.38 -12.14 7.06
CA LEU A 39 -4.41 -11.75 6.11
C LEU A 39 -4.00 -10.48 5.34
N ALA A 40 -3.57 -9.44 6.05
CA ALA A 40 -3.09 -8.22 5.42
C ALA A 40 -1.85 -8.46 4.54
N ARG A 41 -0.92 -9.30 4.98
CA ARG A 41 0.26 -9.67 4.19
C ARG A 41 -0.17 -10.34 2.89
N VAL A 42 -0.98 -11.39 2.96
CA VAL A 42 -1.40 -12.19 1.82
C VAL A 42 -2.17 -11.37 0.78
N ILE A 43 -3.07 -10.49 1.23
CA ILE A 43 -3.80 -9.58 0.34
C ILE A 43 -2.81 -8.67 -0.40
N ILE A 44 -1.90 -8.02 0.33
CA ILE A 44 -0.93 -7.09 -0.27
C ILE A 44 0.00 -7.81 -1.23
N THR A 45 0.54 -8.98 -0.87
CA THR A 45 1.42 -9.75 -1.76
C THR A 45 0.68 -10.18 -3.02
N SER A 46 -0.58 -10.63 -2.93
CA SER A 46 -1.36 -11.02 -4.11
C SER A 46 -1.60 -9.87 -5.10
N ILE A 47 -1.66 -8.62 -4.62
CA ILE A 47 -1.79 -7.43 -5.48
C ILE A 47 -0.47 -7.18 -6.21
N PHE A 48 0.66 -7.24 -5.50
CA PHE A 48 1.98 -7.01 -6.08
C PHE A 48 2.44 -8.15 -7.00
N GLU A 49 2.04 -9.39 -6.74
CA GLU A 49 2.29 -10.53 -7.64
C GLU A 49 1.67 -10.30 -9.02
N LYS A 50 0.53 -9.61 -9.11
CA LYS A 50 -0.11 -9.24 -10.39
C LYS A 50 0.63 -8.10 -11.07
N ASN A 51 1.03 -7.08 -10.32
CA ASN A 51 1.79 -5.95 -10.83
C ASN A 51 2.66 -5.33 -9.71
N PRO A 52 3.99 -5.51 -9.73
CA PRO A 52 4.88 -5.00 -8.68
C PRO A 52 4.91 -3.48 -8.57
N GLU A 53 4.61 -2.76 -9.66
CA GLU A 53 4.61 -1.31 -9.68
C GLU A 53 3.28 -0.68 -9.22
N THR A 54 2.31 -1.50 -8.82
CA THR A 54 1.02 -1.03 -8.28
C THR A 54 1.23 -0.01 -7.14
N ARG A 55 0.46 1.08 -7.18
CA ARG A 55 0.40 2.09 -6.12
C ARG A 55 -1.00 2.10 -5.54
N LEU A 56 -1.13 1.78 -4.26
CA LEU A 56 -2.42 1.76 -3.60
C LEU A 56 -2.86 3.18 -3.19
N THR A 57 -4.04 3.59 -3.63
CA THR A 57 -4.70 4.83 -3.21
C THR A 57 -5.47 4.64 -1.91
N THR A 58 -5.82 5.75 -1.25
CA THR A 58 -6.67 5.75 -0.05
C THR A 58 -7.98 4.99 -0.27
N ASP A 59 -8.64 5.19 -1.41
CA ASP A 59 -9.92 4.55 -1.71
C ASP A 59 -9.76 3.04 -1.91
N GLN A 60 -8.64 2.60 -2.49
CA GLN A 60 -8.35 1.18 -2.63
C GLN A 60 -8.10 0.52 -1.27
N PHE A 61 -7.42 1.19 -0.33
CA PHE A 61 -7.31 0.67 1.03
C PHE A 61 -8.65 0.60 1.76
N ILE A 62 -9.51 1.61 1.59
CA ILE A 62 -10.88 1.59 2.15
C ILE A 62 -11.68 0.43 1.56
N HIS A 63 -11.63 0.24 0.25
CA HIS A 63 -12.27 -0.87 -0.45
C HIS A 63 -11.80 -2.22 0.10
N LEU A 64 -10.49 -2.44 0.19
CA LEU A 64 -9.92 -3.67 0.74
C LEU A 64 -10.38 -3.95 2.18
N SER A 65 -10.44 -2.91 3.03
CA SER A 65 -10.97 -3.06 4.39
C SER A 65 -12.45 -3.48 4.40
N HIS A 66 -13.27 -2.95 3.48
CA HIS A 66 -14.66 -3.38 3.35
C HIS A 66 -14.79 -4.82 2.84
N VAL A 67 -13.98 -5.20 1.85
CA VAL A 67 -13.93 -6.58 1.34
C VAL A 67 -13.56 -7.55 2.45
N ILE A 68 -12.57 -7.23 3.29
CA ILE A 68 -12.20 -8.06 4.43
C ILE A 68 -13.37 -8.25 5.38
N VAL A 69 -14.04 -7.17 5.80
CA VAL A 69 -15.18 -7.25 6.73
C VAL A 69 -16.37 -8.00 6.12
N SER A 70 -16.55 -7.94 4.79
CA SER A 70 -17.60 -8.71 4.10
C SER A 70 -17.35 -10.22 4.10
N VAL A 71 -16.08 -10.65 4.18
CA VAL A 71 -15.70 -12.08 4.23
C VAL A 71 -15.54 -12.55 5.67
N PHE A 72 -15.11 -11.67 6.57
CA PHE A 72 -14.86 -11.91 7.98
C PHE A 72 -15.70 -10.95 8.82
N GLU A 73 -16.98 -11.27 9.00
CA GLU A 73 -18.01 -10.37 9.58
C GLU A 73 -17.68 -9.84 10.99
N THR A 74 -16.86 -10.57 11.75
CA THR A 74 -16.45 -10.16 13.11
C THR A 74 -15.28 -9.18 13.13
N GLU A 75 -14.70 -8.88 11.97
CA GLU A 75 -13.58 -7.98 11.85
C GLU A 75 -14.03 -6.52 11.70
N VAL A 76 -13.13 -5.60 12.01
CA VAL A 76 -13.41 -4.17 12.03
C VAL A 76 -12.55 -3.47 10.99
N LYS A 77 -13.16 -2.66 10.12
CA LYS A 77 -12.47 -2.00 8.99
C LYS A 77 -11.29 -1.13 9.44
N GLU A 78 -11.41 -0.46 10.58
CA GLU A 78 -10.38 0.38 11.19
C GLU A 78 -9.14 -0.42 11.63
N THR A 79 -9.26 -1.74 11.84
CA THR A 79 -8.09 -2.60 12.07
C THR A 79 -7.19 -2.70 10.84
N TYR A 80 -7.78 -2.63 9.65
CA TYR A 80 -7.08 -2.84 8.38
C TYR A 80 -6.63 -1.54 7.75
N TYR A 81 -7.45 -0.49 7.81
CA TYR A 81 -7.07 0.83 7.34
C TYR A 81 -7.78 1.96 8.07
N ILE A 82 -7.01 2.96 8.47
CA ILE A 82 -7.48 4.24 9.00
C ILE A 82 -6.87 5.33 8.11
N PRO A 83 -7.69 6.06 7.33
CA PRO A 83 -7.20 7.17 6.52
C PRO A 83 -6.50 8.24 7.35
N SER A 84 -5.53 8.91 6.74
CA SER A 84 -4.92 10.13 7.30
C SER A 84 -5.99 11.19 7.57
N LYS A 85 -5.88 11.88 8.71
CA LYS A 85 -6.70 13.06 9.01
C LYS A 85 -5.79 14.20 9.45
N LYS A 86 -5.89 15.34 8.76
CA LYS A 86 -5.18 16.60 9.04
C LYS A 86 -3.65 16.46 9.14
N SER A 87 -3.15 15.93 10.26
CA SER A 87 -1.73 15.80 10.61
C SER A 87 -1.29 14.37 10.95
N SER A 88 -2.20 13.38 10.93
CA SER A 88 -1.84 11.99 11.20
C SER A 88 -1.50 11.23 9.93
N SER A 89 -0.45 10.41 9.93
CA SER A 89 -0.21 9.45 8.85
C SER A 89 -1.32 8.38 8.82
N PRO A 90 -1.61 7.79 7.64
CA PRO A 90 -2.50 6.62 7.56
C PRO A 90 -1.99 5.48 8.45
N LYS A 91 -2.90 4.67 8.98
CA LYS A 91 -2.60 3.55 9.85
C LYS A 91 -3.38 2.31 9.44
N GLY A 92 -3.06 1.18 10.06
CA GLY A 92 -3.76 -0.09 9.86
C GLY A 92 -2.87 -1.15 9.20
N LYS A 93 -3.29 -2.40 9.31
CA LYS A 93 -2.48 -3.55 8.88
C LYS A 93 -2.19 -3.56 7.39
N LEU A 94 -3.15 -3.17 6.54
CA LEU A 94 -2.96 -3.12 5.10
C LEU A 94 -1.89 -2.08 4.72
N TYR A 95 -1.97 -0.88 5.29
CA TYR A 95 -1.02 0.18 5.02
C TYR A 95 0.39 -0.16 5.52
N SER A 96 0.50 -0.74 6.71
CA SER A 96 1.79 -1.20 7.24
C SER A 96 2.41 -2.29 6.39
N GLN A 97 1.63 -3.29 5.97
CA GLN A 97 2.15 -4.37 5.10
C GLN A 97 2.53 -3.86 3.71
N TYR A 98 1.73 -2.96 3.14
CA TYR A 98 2.04 -2.29 1.88
C TYR A 98 3.40 -1.59 1.92
N ASN A 99 3.65 -0.75 2.93
CA ASN A 99 4.92 -0.03 3.03
C ASN A 99 6.09 -1.00 3.25
N ASN A 100 5.94 -1.97 4.16
CA ASN A 100 6.98 -2.96 4.42
C ASN A 100 7.33 -3.78 3.17
N TYR A 101 6.31 -4.18 2.40
CA TYR A 101 6.53 -4.97 1.19
C TYR A 101 7.17 -4.13 0.09
N ARG A 102 6.78 -2.87 -0.06
CA ARG A 102 7.41 -1.95 -1.02
C ARG A 102 8.85 -1.63 -0.68
N GLU A 103 9.17 -1.37 0.59
CA GLU A 103 10.57 -1.17 1.01
C GLU A 103 11.41 -2.41 0.69
N LYS A 104 10.90 -3.63 0.97
CA LYS A 104 11.60 -4.86 0.56
C LYS A 104 11.84 -4.95 -0.94
N MET A 105 10.85 -4.59 -1.76
CA MET A 105 11.01 -4.60 -3.22
C MET A 105 11.98 -3.50 -3.69
N TYR A 106 12.04 -2.34 -3.03
CA TYR A 106 13.05 -1.32 -3.29
C TYR A 106 14.45 -1.82 -2.96
N ASP A 107 14.63 -2.47 -1.81
CA ASP A 107 15.92 -2.95 -1.33
C ASP A 107 16.55 -3.98 -2.28
N VAL A 108 15.73 -4.80 -2.93
CA VAL A 108 16.17 -5.80 -3.92
C VAL A 108 16.15 -5.28 -5.37
N GLY A 109 15.82 -4.01 -5.59
CA GLY A 109 15.82 -3.37 -6.91
C GLY A 109 14.68 -3.79 -7.84
N LEU A 110 13.61 -4.37 -7.31
CA LEU A 110 12.45 -4.84 -8.10
C LEU A 110 11.53 -3.68 -8.53
N ILE A 111 11.56 -2.57 -7.78
CA ILE A 111 10.86 -1.32 -8.13
C ILE A 111 11.79 -0.13 -7.90
N THR A 112 11.54 0.99 -8.59
CA THR A 112 12.39 2.20 -8.48
C THR A 112 11.85 3.19 -7.46
N ARG A 113 12.72 3.67 -6.56
CA ARG A 113 12.35 4.77 -5.66
C ARG A 113 12.29 6.03 -6.52
N ASN A 114 11.08 6.56 -6.75
CA ASN A 114 10.91 7.87 -7.35
C ASN A 114 11.61 8.89 -6.45
N ALA A 115 12.87 9.20 -6.75
CA ALA A 115 13.54 10.32 -6.15
C ALA A 115 12.68 11.54 -6.51
N ARG A 116 12.24 12.31 -5.51
CA ARG A 116 11.76 13.66 -5.78
C ARG A 116 12.88 14.33 -6.57
N GLU A 117 12.67 14.59 -7.86
CA GLU A 117 13.53 15.46 -8.62
C GLU A 117 13.58 16.77 -7.86
N LYS A 118 14.68 17.02 -7.14
CA LYS A 118 15.01 18.37 -6.73
C LYS A 118 15.23 19.10 -8.04
N THR A 119 14.23 19.84 -8.51
CA THR A 119 14.41 20.87 -9.52
C THR A 119 15.51 21.80 -9.01
N LYS A 120 16.75 21.55 -9.47
CA LYS A 120 17.78 22.57 -9.44
C LYS A 120 17.36 23.58 -10.50
N THR A 121 16.60 24.59 -10.10
CA THR A 121 16.41 25.79 -10.91
C THR A 121 17.77 26.47 -11.00
N ASN A 122 18.56 26.10 -12.01
CA ASN A 122 19.68 26.91 -12.46
C ASN A 122 19.08 28.08 -13.22
N GLU A 123 18.74 29.16 -12.51
CA GLU A 123 18.51 30.46 -13.15
C GLU A 123 19.82 30.93 -13.80
N PRO A 124 19.83 31.33 -15.07
CA PRO A 124 21.00 31.93 -15.69
C PRO A 124 21.19 33.35 -15.15
N GLN A 125 22.35 33.62 -14.53
CA GLN A 125 22.75 34.96 -14.11
C GLN A 125 23.09 35.80 -15.34
N PHE A 126 22.09 36.49 -15.88
CA PHE A 126 22.28 37.62 -16.79
C PHE A 126 22.74 38.82 -15.96
N ASN A 127 24.04 38.94 -15.67
CA ASN A 127 24.59 40.17 -15.05
C ASN A 127 26.13 40.31 -15.18
N GLU A 128 26.68 40.10 -16.38
CA GLU A 128 28.07 40.45 -16.66
C GLU A 128 28.27 41.06 -18.06
N MET A 129 27.39 41.98 -18.46
CA MET A 129 27.50 42.67 -19.76
C MET A 129 27.28 44.19 -19.71
N ILE A 130 27.60 44.85 -18.59
CA ILE A 130 27.77 46.33 -18.55
C ILE A 130 29.01 46.68 -17.72
N LYS A 131 30.21 46.38 -18.23
CA LYS A 131 31.48 46.95 -17.74
C LYS A 131 32.47 47.29 -18.87
N ILE A 132 31.97 47.44 -20.08
CA ILE A 132 32.75 47.93 -21.22
C ILE A 132 31.85 48.97 -21.90
N GLU A 133 32.39 50.17 -22.15
CA GLU A 133 31.69 51.40 -22.56
C GLU A 133 30.98 52.09 -21.39
N LYS A 134 31.59 53.03 -20.67
CA LYS A 134 32.12 54.30 -21.20
C LYS A 134 33.27 54.79 -20.31
N SER A 135 34.49 54.75 -20.85
CA SER A 135 35.54 55.72 -20.54
C SER A 135 35.28 57.03 -21.26
#